data_AF-A0A954EK75-F1
#
_entry.id   AF-A0A954EK75-F1
#
_cell.length_a   1.000
_cell.length_b   1.000
_cell.length_c   1.000
_cell.angle_alpha   90.00
_cell.angle_beta   90.00
_cell.angle_gamma   90.00
#
_symmetry.space_group_name_H-M   'P 1'
#
loop_
_entity.id
_entity.type
_entity.pdbx_description
1 polymer ?
#
loop_
_entity_poly.entity_id
_entity_poly.type
_entity_poly.pdbx_seq_one_letter_code
_entity_poly.pdbx_strand_id
1 'polypeptide(L)'
;MTSPSAQIPRRHDLDALRAMAMLLGIVLHGLISFMPGAGVFWGVQDIHTSPAFGVLMAAIHGWRMPLFFLVSGFFTAMLWRKRGLKALVWHRFRRILVPML
;
A
#
# COMPACT_ATOMS: atom_id res chain seq x y z
N MET A 1 -0.04 39.71 6.67
CA MET A 1 0.94 38.92 7.44
C MET A 1 0.64 37.44 7.22
N THR A 2 1.36 36.79 6.32
CA THR A 2 1.22 35.35 6.05
C THR A 2 2.01 34.58 7.09
N SER A 3 1.33 33.86 7.99
CA SER A 3 1.98 33.00 8.98
C SER A 3 2.94 32.02 8.28
N PRO A 4 4.16 31.79 8.83
CA PRO A 4 5.09 30.84 8.24
C PRO A 4 4.42 29.46 8.24
N SER A 5 4.31 28.85 7.07
CA SER A 5 3.80 27.48 6.97
C SER A 5 4.72 26.58 7.76
N ALA A 6 4.24 25.98 8.86
CA ALA A 6 5.00 25.02 9.63
C ALA A 6 5.56 23.93 8.70
N GLN A 7 6.89 23.88 8.56
CA GLN A 7 7.55 22.86 7.76
C GLN A 7 7.45 21.53 8.51
N ILE A 8 6.53 20.67 8.08
CA ILE A 8 6.50 19.29 8.55
C ILE A 8 7.65 18.54 7.86
N PRO A 9 8.66 18.05 8.62
CA PRO A 9 9.77 17.30 8.04
C PRO A 9 9.27 16.04 7.34
N ARG A 10 9.91 15.65 6.24
CA ARG A 10 9.61 14.40 5.54
C ARG A 10 9.88 13.22 6.47
N ARG A 11 8.90 12.31 6.55
CA ARG A 11 8.96 11.11 7.39
C ARG A 11 9.55 9.94 6.60
N HIS A 12 10.88 9.89 6.55
CA HIS A 12 11.64 8.85 5.84
C HIS A 12 11.40 7.45 6.41
N ASP A 13 11.14 7.36 7.71
CA ASP A 13 10.68 6.16 8.44
C ASP A 13 9.44 5.55 7.79
N LEU A 14 8.40 6.36 7.59
CA LEU A 14 7.13 5.89 7.03
C LEU A 14 7.20 5.64 5.51
N ASP A 15 8.01 6.43 4.80
CA ASP A 15 8.30 6.20 3.39
C ASP A 15 9.02 4.85 3.20
N ALA A 16 9.98 4.51 4.06
CA ALA A 16 10.70 3.23 4.05
C ALA A 16 9.79 2.03 4.40
N LEU A 17 8.94 2.17 5.44
CA LEU A 17 7.96 1.13 5.79
C LEU A 17 7.03 0.82 4.60
N ARG A 18 6.53 1.86 3.94
CA ARG A 18 5.70 1.70 2.74
C ARG A 18 6.47 1.04 1.61
N ALA A 19 7.71 1.45 1.35
CA ALA A 19 8.54 0.88 0.30
C ALA A 19 8.80 -0.61 0.54
N MET A 20 9.13 -1.00 1.77
CA MET A 20 9.33 -2.40 2.15
C MET A 20 8.05 -3.22 1.96
N ALA A 21 6.90 -2.68 2.37
CA ALA A 21 5.60 -3.32 2.14
C ALA A 21 5.27 -3.49 0.65
N MET A 22 5.69 -2.55 -0.22
CA MET A 22 5.54 -2.67 -1.67
C MET A 22 6.43 -3.78 -2.24
N LEU A 23 7.68 -3.87 -1.80
CA LEU A 23 8.62 -4.92 -2.20
C LEU A 23 8.13 -6.33 -1.80
N LEU A 24 7.55 -6.48 -0.61
CA LEU A 24 6.90 -7.73 -0.20
C LEU A 24 5.76 -8.15 -1.13
N GLY A 25 5.12 -7.19 -1.81
CA GLY A 25 4.14 -7.50 -2.85
C GLY A 25 4.72 -8.35 -3.98
N ILE A 26 5.95 -8.08 -4.40
CA ILE A 26 6.63 -8.84 -5.46
C ILE A 26 6.84 -10.29 -5.00
N VAL A 27 7.27 -10.48 -3.75
CA VAL A 27 7.42 -11.82 -3.15
C VAL A 27 6.09 -12.56 -3.18
N LEU A 28 4.99 -11.92 -2.78
CA LEU A 28 3.65 -12.55 -2.81
C LEU A 28 3.24 -12.99 -4.23
N HIS A 29 3.49 -12.16 -5.25
CA HIS A 29 3.18 -12.52 -6.65
C HIS A 29 4.04 -13.69 -7.16
N GLY A 30 5.24 -13.87 -6.63
CA GLY A 30 6.07 -15.05 -6.92
C GLY A 30 5.58 -16.31 -6.20
N LEU A 31 5.17 -16.19 -4.94
CA LEU A 31 4.73 -17.31 -4.11
C LEU A 31 3.41 -17.94 -4.58
N ILE A 32 2.53 -17.13 -5.16
CA ILE A 32 1.17 -17.55 -5.50
C ILE A 32 1.14 -18.74 -6.47
N SER A 33 2.11 -18.84 -7.39
CA SER A 33 2.25 -19.95 -8.35
C SER A 33 2.60 -21.29 -7.70
N PHE A 34 3.14 -21.28 -6.47
CA PHE A 34 3.55 -22.47 -5.73
C PHE A 34 2.52 -22.92 -4.67
N MET A 35 1.38 -22.23 -4.57
CA MET A 35 0.31 -22.60 -3.65
C MET A 35 -0.61 -23.65 -4.29
N PRO A 36 -0.97 -24.73 -3.57
CA PRO A 36 -1.92 -25.72 -4.06
C PRO A 36 -3.27 -25.07 -4.40
N GLY A 37 -3.77 -25.29 -5.62
CA GLY A 37 -5.08 -24.79 -6.06
C GLY A 37 -5.11 -23.31 -6.48
N ALA A 38 -3.97 -22.62 -6.56
CA ALA A 38 -3.92 -21.23 -7.02
C ALA A 38 -4.28 -21.05 -8.50
N GLY A 39 -4.16 -22.11 -9.32
CA GLY A 39 -4.49 -22.11 -10.75
C GLY A 39 -5.89 -21.62 -11.10
N VAL A 40 -6.83 -21.63 -10.15
CA VAL A 40 -8.22 -21.17 -10.35
C VAL A 40 -8.31 -19.65 -10.51
N PHE A 41 -7.48 -18.89 -9.79
CA PHE A 41 -7.48 -17.42 -9.81
C PHE A 41 -6.18 -16.82 -10.31
N TRP A 42 -5.15 -17.65 -10.50
CA TRP A 42 -3.84 -17.25 -10.97
C TRP A 42 -3.42 -18.13 -12.14
N GLY A 43 -3.25 -17.56 -13.33
CA GLY A 43 -3.11 -18.31 -14.58
C GLY A 43 -1.83 -19.14 -14.74
N VAL A 44 -0.94 -19.15 -13.74
CA VAL A 44 0.36 -19.85 -13.78
C VAL A 44 0.49 -20.70 -12.52
N GLN A 45 0.60 -22.02 -12.64
CA GLN A 45 0.79 -22.91 -11.51
C GLN A 45 1.98 -23.84 -11.75
N ASP A 46 2.87 -23.93 -10.76
CA ASP A 46 4.01 -24.83 -10.80
C ASP A 46 3.57 -26.28 -10.47
N ILE A 47 4.33 -27.26 -10.96
CA ILE A 47 4.11 -28.67 -10.63
C ILE A 47 4.51 -29.00 -9.19
N HIS A 48 5.47 -28.24 -8.62
CA HIS A 48 5.97 -28.37 -7.27
C HIS A 48 5.30 -27.36 -6.34
N THR A 49 4.06 -27.67 -5.93
CA THR A 49 3.34 -26.84 -4.95
C THR A 49 3.55 -27.30 -3.51
N SER A 50 3.47 -26.37 -2.55
CA SER A 50 3.50 -26.68 -1.12
C SER A 50 2.54 -25.80 -0.31
N PRO A 51 1.75 -26.36 0.63
CA PRO A 51 0.91 -25.59 1.54
C PRO A 51 1.69 -24.55 2.37
N ALA A 52 3.00 -24.77 2.58
CA ALA A 52 3.86 -23.83 3.30
C ALA A 52 3.89 -22.44 2.64
N PHE A 53 3.82 -22.37 1.31
CA PHE A 53 3.75 -21.10 0.58
C PHE A 53 2.43 -20.36 0.81
N GLY A 54 1.34 -21.08 1.03
CA GLY A 54 0.05 -20.50 1.43
C GLY A 54 0.11 -19.89 2.83
N VAL A 55 0.76 -20.57 3.78
CA VAL A 55 0.99 -20.02 5.13
C VAL A 55 1.87 -18.77 5.07
N LEU A 56 2.96 -18.80 4.30
CA LEU A 56 3.85 -17.64 4.12
C LEU A 56 3.13 -16.47 3.44
N MET A 57 2.35 -16.75 2.39
CA MET A 57 1.49 -15.76 1.72
C MET A 57 0.52 -15.11 2.72
N ALA A 58 -0.22 -15.91 3.48
CA ALA A 58 -1.19 -15.41 4.47
C ALA A 58 -0.50 -14.57 5.55
N ALA A 59 0.66 -15.02 6.04
CA ALA A 59 1.44 -14.30 7.04
C ALA A 59 1.88 -12.92 6.52
N ILE A 60 2.41 -12.82 5.30
CA ILE A 60 2.85 -11.54 4.72
C ILE A 60 1.65 -10.67 4.37
N HIS A 61 0.63 -11.22 3.71
CA HIS A 61 -0.54 -10.49 3.25
C HIS A 61 -1.35 -9.90 4.40
N GLY A 62 -1.53 -10.67 5.48
CA GLY A 62 -2.41 -10.37 6.61
C GLY A 62 -2.09 -9.04 7.30
N TRP A 63 -0.82 -8.71 7.51
CA TRP A 63 -0.44 -7.41 8.11
C TRP A 63 -0.10 -6.35 7.07
N ARG A 64 0.40 -6.75 5.89
CA ARG A 64 0.80 -5.81 4.82
C ARG A 64 -0.35 -4.91 4.41
N MET A 65 -1.55 -5.47 4.22
CA MET A 65 -2.73 -4.68 3.81
C MET A 65 -3.16 -3.67 4.90
N PRO A 66 -3.38 -4.07 6.17
CA PRO A 66 -3.61 -3.13 7.27
C PRO A 66 -2.52 -2.06 7.41
N LEU A 67 -1.24 -2.40 7.22
CA LEU A 67 -0.14 -1.44 7.28
C LEU A 67 -0.32 -0.32 6.24
N PHE A 68 -0.69 -0.65 5.00
CA PHE A 68 -0.96 0.38 3.99
C PHE A 68 -2.10 1.31 4.37
N PHE A 69 -3.18 0.77 4.95
CA PHE A 69 -4.29 1.60 5.44
C PHE A 69 -3.84 2.55 6.56
N LEU A 70 -3.05 2.06 7.50
CA LEU A 70 -2.52 2.87 8.61
C LEU A 70 -1.59 3.98 8.10
N VAL A 71 -0.63 3.65 7.23
CA VAL A 71 0.32 4.62 6.65
C VAL A 71 -0.42 5.65 5.78
N SER A 72 -1.40 5.21 4.99
CA SER A 72 -2.26 6.11 4.18
C SER A 72 -3.07 7.06 5.05
N GLY A 73 -3.68 6.56 6.13
CA GLY A 73 -4.41 7.38 7.10
C GLY A 73 -3.53 8.41 7.77
N PHE A 74 -2.32 8.02 8.20
CA PHE A 74 -1.35 8.91 8.80
C PHE A 74 -0.96 10.07 7.88
N PHE A 75 -0.58 9.77 6.62
CA PHE A 75 -0.26 10.81 5.65
C PHE A 75 -1.46 11.70 5.29
N THR A 76 -2.67 11.14 5.32
CA THR A 76 -3.91 11.90 5.11
C THR A 76 -4.14 12.91 6.23
N ALA A 77 -3.99 12.49 7.48
CA ALA A 77 -4.13 13.37 8.64
C ALA A 77 -3.07 14.48 8.62
N MET A 78 -1.82 14.14 8.27
CA MET A 78 -0.74 15.13 8.11
C MET A 78 -1.05 16.15 7.01
N LEU A 79 -1.54 15.69 5.86
CA LEU A 79 -1.90 16.57 4.75
C LEU A 79 -3.11 17.45 5.09
N TRP A 80 -4.10 16.90 5.80
CA TRP A 80 -5.25 17.65 6.30
C TRP A 80 -4.81 18.78 7.23
N ARG A 81 -3.95 18.48 8.22
CA ARG A 81 -3.40 19.49 9.15
C ARG A 81 -2.59 20.58 8.44
N LYS A 82 -1.91 20.24 7.34
CA LYS A 82 -1.07 21.18 6.58
C LYS A 82 -1.85 22.08 5.62
N ARG A 83 -2.91 21.57 4.96
CA ARG A 83 -3.59 22.25 3.84
C ARG A 83 -5.09 22.49 4.04
N GLY A 84 -5.68 21.94 5.10
CA GLY A 84 -7.13 22.00 5.34
C GLY A 84 -7.93 21.00 4.48
N LEU A 85 -9.21 20.83 4.83
CA LEU A 85 -10.07 19.80 4.26
C LEU A 85 -10.38 20.04 2.77
N LYS A 86 -10.68 21.29 2.40
CA LYS A 86 -11.02 21.67 1.01
C LYS A 86 -9.89 21.33 0.03
N ALA A 87 -8.66 21.67 0.37
CA ALA A 87 -7.49 21.36 -0.46
C ALA A 87 -7.22 19.85 -0.53
N LEU A 88 -7.45 19.10 0.56
CA LEU A 88 -7.31 17.65 0.59
C LEU A 88 -8.31 16.97 -0.35
N VAL A 89 -9.60 17.34 -0.26
CA VAL A 89 -10.66 16.76 -1.09
C VAL A 89 -10.42 17.09 -2.56
N TRP A 90 -10.10 18.34 -2.88
CA TRP A 90 -9.79 18.73 -4.27
C TRP A 90 -8.58 17.97 -4.83
N HIS A 91 -7.53 17.80 -4.04
CA HIS A 91 -6.35 17.01 -4.43
C HIS A 91 -6.71 15.55 -4.70
N ARG A 92 -7.56 14.93 -3.87
CA ARG A 92 -8.02 13.55 -4.07
C ARG A 92 -8.93 13.42 -5.29
N PHE A 93 -9.90 14.32 -5.43
CA PHE A 93 -10.82 14.38 -6.57
C PHE A 93 -10.07 14.44 -7.90
N ARG A 94 -9.11 15.37 -8.03
CA ARG A 94 -8.29 15.48 -9.24
C ARG A 94 -7.47 14.23 -9.53
N ARG A 95 -6.94 13.55 -8.52
CA ARG A 95 -6.13 12.33 -8.73
C ARG A 95 -6.96 11.10 -9.11
N ILE A 96 -8.23 11.05 -8.71
CA ILE A 96 -9.11 9.89 -8.97
C ILE A 96 -9.89 10.08 -10.26
N LEU A 97 -10.48 11.26 -10.49
CA LEU A 97 -11.41 11.47 -11.60
C LEU A 97 -10.76 11.95 -12.89
N VAL A 98 -9.63 12.68 -12.82
CA VAL A 98 -8.96 13.12 -14.05
C VAL A 98 -8.50 11.94 -14.92
N PRO A 99 -7.95 10.82 -14.37
CA PRO A 99 -7.63 9.65 -15.18
C PRO A 99 -8.83 8.87 -15.74
N MET A 100 -10.06 9.18 -15.30
CA MET A 100 -11.28 8.51 -15.75
C MET A 100 -11.98 9.25 -16.91
N LEU A 101 -11.47 10.42 -17.30
CA LEU A 101 -11.88 11.21 -18.45
C LEU A 101 -10.89 11.00 -19.60
#